data_AF-A0A545T325-F1
#
_entry.id   AF-A0A545T325-F1
#
_cell.length_a   1.000
_cell.length_b   1.000
_cell.length_c   1.000
_cell.angle_alpha   90.00
_cell.angle_beta   90.00
_cell.angle_gamma   90.00
#
_symmetry.space_group_name_H-M   'P 1'
#
loop_
_entity.id
_entity.type
_entity.pdbx_description
1 polymer ?
#
loop_
_entity_poly.entity_id
_entity_poly.type
_entity_poly.pdbx_seq_one_letter_code
_entity_poly.pdbx_strand_id
1 'polypeptide(L)'
;MKGIFVKFSLSVLLILVSALFSLEANASYKLCVKKEVSNDGIAWFDANTQAEAVVISDTAHFRFTVIKCPESNGGFVDLTLEDPMLNISEPLEDLAFGFNDPTDRGFTTEVVGFCAGETGYKENIMTVTGLPSLHPELGYQSYSDNAWAYCEDTPVGGDGCTPGYWKQDHHLDSWPVDTNISFYEVFGRSIEIKIKKQGKIYEPSLLQALNASGGQVNMAARHAAAAYLNAMANGVNYDMTANAVIEAFQTSFDNNNYGVLIQNLVDFNEQGCPLN
;
A
#
# COMPACT_ATOMS: atom_id res chain seq x y z
N MET A 1 -12.62 -1.35 -74.20
CA MET A 1 -12.40 -1.52 -72.74
C MET A 1 -12.75 -0.21 -72.07
N LYS A 2 -13.82 -0.17 -71.27
CA LYS A 2 -14.23 1.02 -70.51
C LYS A 2 -13.36 1.11 -69.25
N GLY A 3 -12.53 2.15 -69.15
CA GLY A 3 -11.72 2.42 -67.97
C GLY A 3 -12.60 2.84 -66.79
N ILE A 4 -12.53 2.09 -65.70
CA ILE A 4 -13.11 2.46 -64.41
C ILE A 4 -12.16 3.48 -63.78
N PHE A 5 -12.49 4.77 -63.89
CA PHE A 5 -11.87 5.80 -63.06
C PHE A 5 -12.51 5.74 -61.68
N VAL A 6 -11.79 5.16 -60.71
CA VAL A 6 -12.15 5.26 -59.30
C VAL A 6 -11.95 6.72 -58.88
N LYS A 7 -13.05 7.46 -58.75
CA LYS A 7 -13.05 8.77 -58.09
C LYS A 7 -12.75 8.56 -56.61
N PHE A 8 -11.48 8.58 -56.23
CA PHE A 8 -11.12 8.83 -54.84
C PHE A 8 -11.56 10.26 -54.51
N SER A 9 -12.56 10.38 -53.62
CA SER A 9 -13.04 11.68 -53.15
C SER A 9 -11.90 12.41 -52.45
N LEU A 10 -11.64 13.65 -52.86
CA LEU A 10 -10.63 14.54 -52.27
C LEU A 10 -10.81 14.66 -50.74
N SER A 11 -12.04 14.48 -50.24
CA SER A 11 -12.38 14.47 -48.81
C SER A 11 -11.80 13.27 -48.05
N VAL A 12 -11.71 12.09 -48.68
CA VAL A 12 -11.13 10.87 -48.05
C VAL A 12 -9.61 10.99 -47.98
N LEU A 13 -8.99 11.58 -49.01
CA LEU A 13 -7.57 11.89 -49.01
C LEU A 13 -7.21 12.94 -47.94
N LEU A 14 -8.06 13.96 -47.74
CA LEU A 14 -7.87 14.98 -46.71
C LEU A 14 -7.96 14.41 -45.28
N ILE A 15 -8.91 13.50 -45.04
CA ILE A 15 -9.09 12.84 -43.73
C ILE A 15 -7.89 11.93 -43.41
N LEU A 16 -7.43 11.12 -44.39
CA LEU A 16 -6.25 10.27 -44.22
C LEU A 16 -4.97 11.08 -43.99
N VAL A 17 -4.79 12.19 -44.70
CA VAL A 17 -3.65 13.10 -44.49
C VAL A 17 -3.74 13.73 -43.10
N SER A 18 -4.90 14.23 -42.66
CA SER A 18 -5.06 14.79 -41.30
C SER A 18 -4.79 13.77 -40.19
N ALA A 19 -5.24 12.52 -40.36
CA ALA A 19 -5.01 11.46 -39.38
C ALA A 19 -3.53 11.02 -39.32
N LEU A 20 -2.84 11.01 -40.47
CA LEU A 20 -1.40 10.73 -40.55
C LEU A 20 -0.57 11.86 -39.89
N PHE A 21 -0.91 13.12 -40.15
CA PHE A 21 -0.28 14.26 -39.47
C PHE A 21 -0.52 14.24 -37.96
N SER A 22 -1.73 13.91 -37.50
CA SER A 22 -2.02 13.79 -36.06
C SER A 22 -1.24 12.66 -35.37
N LEU A 23 -0.99 11.54 -36.06
CA LEU A 23 -0.23 10.42 -35.50
C LEU A 23 1.28 10.72 -35.42
N GLU A 24 1.85 11.35 -36.44
CA GLU A 24 3.28 11.73 -36.47
C GLU A 24 3.60 12.89 -35.50
N ALA A 25 2.67 13.83 -35.32
CA ALA A 25 2.84 14.92 -34.37
C ALA A 25 2.85 14.42 -32.92
N ASN A 26 1.95 13.51 -32.55
CA ASN A 26 1.88 12.98 -31.17
C ASN A 26 3.18 12.22 -30.77
N ALA A 27 3.82 11.55 -31.71
CA ALA A 27 5.12 10.90 -31.48
C ALA A 27 6.27 11.88 -31.18
N SER A 28 6.14 13.16 -31.57
CA SER A 28 7.19 14.18 -31.43
C SER A 28 7.05 15.03 -30.16
N TYR A 29 5.93 14.98 -29.42
CA TYR A 29 5.68 15.78 -28.22
C TYR A 29 5.33 14.87 -27.05
N LYS A 30 6.36 14.39 -26.34
CA LYS A 30 6.21 13.45 -25.24
C LYS A 30 6.94 13.91 -23.98
N LEU A 31 6.25 13.84 -22.84
CA LEU A 31 6.83 13.94 -21.51
C LEU A 31 7.20 12.56 -21.00
N CYS A 32 8.33 12.49 -20.31
CA CYS A 32 8.79 11.35 -19.56
C CYS A 32 8.71 11.77 -18.09
N VAL A 33 7.80 11.14 -17.36
CA VAL A 33 7.56 11.38 -15.95
C VAL A 33 8.13 10.22 -15.15
N LYS A 34 8.65 10.52 -13.96
CA LYS A 34 9.13 9.53 -13.00
C LYS A 34 8.63 9.87 -11.61
N LYS A 35 8.00 8.91 -10.93
CA LYS A 35 7.62 9.00 -9.52
C LYS A 35 8.48 8.04 -8.72
N GLU A 36 9.13 8.57 -7.71
CA GLU A 36 9.96 7.78 -6.81
C GLU A 36 9.49 7.97 -5.38
N VAL A 37 9.62 6.90 -4.58
CA VAL A 37 9.30 6.88 -3.16
C VAL A 37 10.57 6.57 -2.35
N SER A 38 10.62 7.11 -1.15
CA SER A 38 11.71 6.93 -0.20
C SER A 38 11.18 6.90 1.23
N ASN A 39 11.80 6.07 2.08
CA ASN A 39 11.50 6.00 3.51
C ASN A 39 12.44 6.86 4.39
N ASP A 40 13.50 7.43 3.79
CA ASP A 40 14.55 8.18 4.49
C ASP A 40 14.89 9.54 3.84
N GLY A 41 14.28 9.83 2.68
CA GLY A 41 14.56 11.03 1.88
C GLY A 41 15.92 11.01 1.16
N ILE A 42 16.66 9.90 1.22
CA ILE A 42 18.02 9.76 0.69
C ILE A 42 18.05 8.70 -0.42
N ALA A 43 17.52 7.51 -0.15
CA ALA A 43 17.44 6.41 -1.10
C ALA A 43 16.08 6.44 -1.82
N TRP A 44 16.11 6.60 -3.14
CA TRP A 44 14.92 6.77 -3.98
C TRP A 44 14.68 5.55 -4.85
N PHE A 45 13.44 5.08 -4.87
CA PHE A 45 13.04 3.87 -5.59
C PHE A 45 11.89 4.16 -6.55
N ASP A 46 12.07 3.69 -7.78
CA ASP A 46 11.08 3.71 -8.85
C ASP A 46 10.20 2.45 -8.76
N ALA A 47 9.39 2.41 -7.69
CA ALA A 47 8.62 1.24 -7.30
C ALA A 47 7.35 1.09 -8.16
N ASN A 48 7.53 0.74 -9.43
CA ASN A 48 6.44 0.66 -10.42
C ASN A 48 5.49 -0.51 -10.19
N THR A 49 5.92 -1.51 -9.42
CA THR A 49 5.12 -2.69 -9.10
C THR A 49 4.99 -2.90 -7.61
N GLN A 50 3.92 -3.59 -7.21
CA GLN A 50 3.70 -4.00 -5.82
C GLN A 50 4.88 -4.82 -5.24
N ALA A 51 5.58 -5.60 -6.07
CA ALA A 51 6.74 -6.38 -5.63
C ALA A 51 7.98 -5.52 -5.33
N GLU A 52 8.01 -4.29 -5.83
CA GLU A 52 9.08 -3.29 -5.63
C GLU A 52 8.70 -2.28 -4.55
N ALA A 53 7.58 -2.49 -3.85
CA ALA A 53 7.07 -1.55 -2.86
C ALA A 53 8.09 -1.23 -1.78
N VAL A 54 8.23 0.06 -1.46
CA VAL A 54 9.11 0.52 -0.39
C VAL A 54 8.39 0.45 0.94
N VAL A 55 9.04 -0.17 1.92
CA VAL A 55 8.57 -0.20 3.31
C VAL A 55 8.54 1.20 3.90
N ILE A 56 7.36 1.65 4.33
CA ILE A 56 7.11 2.93 5.00
C ILE A 56 6.55 2.65 6.40
N SER A 57 7.17 3.25 7.41
CA SER A 57 6.80 3.09 8.82
C SER A 57 5.86 4.18 9.34
N ASP A 58 6.02 5.42 8.85
CA ASP A 58 5.16 6.56 9.17
C ASP A 58 5.29 7.66 8.11
N THR A 59 6.50 8.19 7.94
CA THR A 59 6.80 9.26 6.97
C THR A 59 7.28 8.69 5.64
N ALA A 60 6.66 9.15 4.55
CA ALA A 60 7.10 8.85 3.20
C ALA A 60 7.61 10.12 2.51
N HIS A 61 8.64 9.99 1.68
CA HIS A 61 9.09 11.04 0.78
C HIS A 61 8.78 10.65 -0.65
N PHE A 62 8.28 11.61 -1.44
CA PHE A 62 8.02 11.42 -2.86
C PHE A 62 8.82 12.42 -3.70
N ARG A 63 9.40 11.94 -4.79
CA ARG A 63 10.10 12.74 -5.79
C ARG A 63 9.43 12.53 -7.14
N PHE A 64 9.15 13.63 -7.81
CA PHE A 64 8.50 13.66 -9.10
C PHE A 64 9.44 14.35 -10.08
N THR A 65 9.78 13.67 -11.15
CA THR A 65 10.72 14.17 -12.16
C THR A 65 9.98 14.24 -13.48
N VAL A 66 9.88 15.44 -14.05
CA VAL A 66 9.30 15.66 -15.38
C VAL A 66 10.41 16.10 -16.33
N ILE A 67 10.63 15.32 -17.37
CA ILE A 67 11.57 15.66 -18.44
C ILE A 67 10.90 15.52 -19.80
N LYS A 68 11.46 16.19 -20.79
CA LYS A 68 11.19 15.88 -22.18
C LYS A 68 11.77 14.51 -22.52
N CYS A 69 10.99 13.63 -23.16
CA CYS A 69 11.54 12.37 -23.64
C CYS A 69 12.65 12.61 -24.69
N PRO A 70 13.70 11.78 -24.76
CA PRO A 70 14.82 11.98 -25.69
C PRO A 70 14.42 12.13 -27.17
N GLU A 71 13.38 11.43 -27.60
CA GLU A 71 12.81 11.49 -28.95
C GLU A 71 11.88 12.68 -29.23
N SER A 72 11.58 13.51 -28.22
CA SER A 72 10.60 14.60 -28.33
C SER A 72 11.24 15.90 -28.86
N ASN A 73 10.68 16.41 -29.96
CA ASN A 73 11.07 17.65 -30.63
C ASN A 73 10.11 18.76 -30.25
N GLY A 74 10.24 19.32 -29.04
CA GLY A 74 9.28 20.31 -28.56
C GLY A 74 9.57 20.82 -27.16
N GLY A 75 8.72 21.72 -26.69
CA GLY A 75 8.59 22.09 -25.29
C GLY A 75 7.17 21.85 -24.80
N PHE A 76 6.96 21.99 -23.49
CA PHE A 76 5.63 22.01 -22.87
C PHE A 76 5.48 23.26 -22.03
N VAL A 77 4.31 23.90 -22.13
CA VAL A 77 3.92 25.05 -21.31
C VAL A 77 2.71 24.71 -20.46
N ASP A 78 2.45 25.53 -19.44
CA ASP A 78 1.31 25.36 -18.52
C ASP A 78 1.34 23.99 -17.82
N LEU A 79 2.54 23.57 -17.41
CA LEU A 79 2.72 22.28 -16.74
C LEU A 79 2.06 22.31 -15.36
N THR A 80 1.21 21.32 -15.08
CA THR A 80 0.58 21.14 -13.76
C THR A 80 0.79 19.72 -13.28
N LEU A 81 1.36 19.59 -12.09
CA LEU A 81 1.55 18.34 -11.34
C LEU A 81 0.35 18.11 -10.42
N GLU A 82 -0.26 16.93 -10.51
CA GLU A 82 -1.36 16.52 -9.66
C GLU A 82 -1.06 15.17 -8.98
N ASP A 83 -1.30 15.11 -7.67
CA ASP A 83 -1.32 13.88 -6.89
C ASP A 83 -2.52 13.93 -5.94
N PRO A 84 -3.65 13.29 -6.30
CA PRO A 84 -4.87 13.33 -5.49
C PRO A 84 -4.72 12.67 -4.11
N MET A 85 -3.85 11.66 -3.98
CA MET A 85 -3.64 10.97 -2.71
C MET A 85 -2.90 11.87 -1.71
N LEU A 86 -1.98 12.69 -2.23
CA LEU A 86 -1.22 13.64 -1.43
C LEU A 86 -1.84 15.04 -1.39
N ASN A 87 -2.97 15.25 -2.06
CA ASN A 87 -3.65 16.54 -2.22
C ASN A 87 -2.72 17.63 -2.80
N ILE A 88 -1.96 17.27 -3.84
CA ILE A 88 -1.02 18.14 -4.54
C ILE A 88 -1.64 18.60 -5.85
N SER A 89 -1.56 19.90 -6.12
CA SER A 89 -1.85 20.53 -7.41
C SER A 89 -0.89 21.71 -7.56
N GLU A 90 0.23 21.48 -8.24
CA GLU A 90 1.35 22.42 -8.27
C GLU A 90 1.71 22.78 -9.72
N PRO A 91 1.78 24.08 -10.08
CA PRO A 91 2.29 24.48 -11.37
C PRO A 91 3.81 24.23 -11.42
N LEU A 92 4.29 23.67 -12.53
CA LEU A 92 5.71 23.50 -12.79
C LEU A 92 6.19 24.53 -13.81
N GLU A 93 7.48 24.84 -13.77
CA GLU A 93 8.10 25.69 -14.79
C GLU A 93 8.05 25.00 -16.16
N ASP A 94 7.70 25.77 -17.18
CA ASP A 94 7.66 25.33 -18.57
C ASP A 94 8.95 24.62 -19.00
N LEU A 95 8.78 23.58 -19.82
CA LEU A 95 9.88 22.91 -20.51
C LEU A 95 10.10 23.60 -21.85
N ALA A 96 11.11 24.45 -21.93
CA ALA A 96 11.39 25.24 -23.11
C ALA A 96 11.76 24.40 -24.35
N PHE A 97 11.51 24.95 -25.53
CA PHE A 97 11.80 24.32 -26.82
C PHE A 97 13.31 24.08 -27.08
N GLY A 98 14.19 24.85 -26.45
CA GLY A 98 15.64 24.85 -26.73
C GLY A 98 16.33 23.52 -26.43
N PHE A 99 17.16 23.02 -27.35
CA PHE A 99 17.91 21.76 -27.25
C PHE A 99 18.94 21.69 -26.09
N ASN A 100 19.20 22.81 -25.41
CA ASN A 100 20.29 22.94 -24.43
C ASN A 100 19.81 23.02 -22.98
N ASP A 101 18.52 22.84 -22.72
CA ASP A 101 18.00 22.81 -21.35
C ASP A 101 17.40 21.43 -21.02
N PRO A 102 18.25 20.44 -20.69
CA PRO A 102 17.80 19.14 -20.22
C PRO A 102 17.41 19.16 -18.74
N THR A 103 17.21 20.33 -18.11
CA THR A 103 16.85 20.37 -16.69
C THR A 103 15.51 19.70 -16.47
N ASP A 104 15.55 18.67 -15.64
CA ASP A 104 14.39 18.06 -15.05
C ASP A 104 13.61 19.06 -14.20
N ARG A 105 12.28 18.96 -14.25
CA ARG A 105 11.43 19.61 -13.27
C ARG A 105 11.21 18.61 -12.15
N GLY A 106 11.98 18.80 -11.09
CA GLY A 106 11.88 18.05 -9.85
C GLY A 106 10.90 18.71 -8.89
N PHE A 107 9.95 17.95 -8.38
CA PHE A 107 9.18 18.30 -7.18
C PHE A 107 9.48 17.24 -6.11
N THR A 108 9.61 17.65 -4.86
CA THR A 108 9.81 16.72 -3.73
C THR A 108 8.93 17.14 -2.58
N THR A 109 8.32 16.16 -1.93
CA THR A 109 7.45 16.37 -0.78
C THR A 109 7.67 15.30 0.27
N GLU A 110 7.45 15.69 1.52
CA GLU A 110 7.46 14.82 2.69
C GLU A 110 6.02 14.70 3.21
N VAL A 111 5.60 13.47 3.48
CA VAL A 111 4.24 13.14 3.89
C VAL A 111 4.32 12.36 5.19
N VAL A 112 4.08 13.07 6.29
CA VAL A 112 3.95 12.48 7.64
C VAL A 112 2.61 11.75 7.73
N GLY A 113 2.59 10.56 8.34
CA GLY A 113 1.37 9.77 8.46
C GLY A 113 0.86 9.23 7.12
N PHE A 114 1.74 8.99 6.14
CA PHE A 114 1.34 8.41 4.85
C PHE A 114 0.65 7.04 5.04
N CYS A 115 1.07 6.30 6.06
CA CYS A 115 0.51 5.01 6.47
C CYS A 115 -0.47 5.11 7.65
N ALA A 116 -0.93 6.30 8.02
CA ALA A 116 -1.78 6.46 9.20
C ALA A 116 -3.09 5.68 9.06
N GLY A 117 -3.29 4.70 9.96
CA GLY A 117 -4.51 3.89 10.04
C GLY A 117 -4.64 2.82 8.96
N GLU A 118 -3.60 2.57 8.17
CA GLU A 118 -3.63 1.61 7.06
C GLU A 118 -2.37 0.73 7.06
N THR A 119 -2.56 -0.57 6.85
CA THR A 119 -1.49 -1.55 6.66
C THR A 119 -1.57 -2.14 5.26
N GLY A 120 -0.45 -2.59 4.73
CA GLY A 120 -0.39 -3.22 3.42
C GLY A 120 0.03 -2.28 2.30
N TYR A 121 -0.28 -2.67 1.06
CA TYR A 121 0.24 -2.01 -0.13
C TYR A 121 -0.60 -0.80 -0.52
N LYS A 122 0.07 0.34 -0.74
CA LYS A 122 -0.52 1.58 -1.26
C LYS A 122 0.18 1.97 -2.55
N GLU A 123 -0.60 2.05 -3.62
CA GLU A 123 -0.15 2.62 -4.88
C GLU A 123 -0.43 4.12 -4.89
N ASN A 124 0.60 4.94 -5.05
CA ASN A 124 0.44 6.37 -5.20
C ASN A 124 0.73 6.79 -6.65
N ILE A 125 -0.20 7.49 -7.30
CA ILE A 125 -0.10 7.88 -8.72
C ILE A 125 0.04 9.39 -8.85
N MET A 126 1.03 9.82 -9.63
CA MET A 126 1.22 11.21 -10.04
C MET A 126 0.77 11.38 -11.48
N THR A 127 0.17 12.52 -11.79
CA THR A 127 -0.16 12.92 -13.16
C THR A 127 0.39 14.30 -13.45
N VAL A 128 0.97 14.48 -14.63
CA VAL A 128 1.40 15.78 -15.14
C VAL A 128 0.61 16.09 -16.39
N THR A 129 0.05 17.28 -16.45
CA THR A 129 -0.59 17.81 -17.65
C THR A 129 0.19 19.00 -18.22
N GLY A 130 0.11 19.23 -19.53
CA GLY A 130 0.70 20.40 -20.16
C GLY A 130 0.36 20.52 -21.64
N LEU A 131 0.62 21.70 -22.20
CA LEU A 131 0.37 22.03 -23.61
C LEU A 131 1.66 21.94 -24.44
N PRO A 132 1.69 21.22 -25.57
CA PRO A 132 2.82 21.24 -26.48
C PRO A 132 3.08 22.65 -27.03
N SER A 133 4.26 23.20 -26.80
CA SER A 133 4.57 24.61 -27.07
C SER A 133 4.50 24.99 -28.56
N LEU A 134 4.77 24.04 -29.45
CA LEU A 134 4.72 24.23 -30.90
C LEU A 134 3.40 23.80 -31.55
N HIS A 135 2.59 23.01 -30.84
CA HIS A 135 1.34 22.46 -31.35
C HIS A 135 0.22 22.53 -30.29
N PRO A 136 -0.16 23.75 -29.85
CA PRO A 136 -1.22 23.92 -28.86
C PRO A 136 -2.58 23.38 -29.34
N GLU A 137 -2.77 23.17 -30.65
CA GLU A 137 -3.96 22.54 -31.22
C GLU A 137 -4.13 21.06 -30.83
N LEU A 138 -3.06 20.40 -30.36
CA LEU A 138 -3.15 19.05 -29.81
C LEU A 138 -3.84 19.00 -28.44
N GLY A 139 -4.02 20.17 -27.81
CA GLY A 139 -4.61 20.29 -26.48
C GLY A 139 -3.67 19.76 -25.38
N TYR A 140 -4.19 19.79 -24.15
CA TYR A 140 -3.45 19.29 -22.98
C TYR A 140 -3.15 17.81 -23.12
N GLN A 141 -1.87 17.46 -22.98
CA GLN A 141 -1.42 16.08 -22.86
C GLN A 141 -1.32 15.72 -21.39
N SER A 142 -1.45 14.43 -21.08
CA SER A 142 -1.42 13.90 -19.73
C SER A 142 -0.51 12.68 -19.67
N TYR A 143 0.35 12.64 -18.65
CA TYR A 143 1.29 11.56 -18.41
C TYR A 143 1.30 11.23 -16.93
N SER A 144 1.33 9.95 -16.59
CA SER A 144 1.25 9.50 -15.21
C SER A 144 2.35 8.48 -14.93
N ASP A 145 2.76 8.44 -13.67
CA ASP A 145 3.65 7.43 -13.13
C ASP A 145 3.27 7.07 -11.69
N ASN A 146 3.57 5.85 -11.27
CA ASN A 146 3.19 5.33 -9.96
C ASN A 146 4.41 5.01 -9.10
N ALA A 147 4.20 4.98 -7.79
CA ALA A 147 5.17 4.45 -6.84
C ALA A 147 4.43 3.68 -5.74
N TRP A 148 4.82 2.43 -5.54
CA TRP A 148 4.25 1.54 -4.54
C TRP A 148 4.98 1.68 -3.20
N ALA A 149 4.19 1.78 -2.14
CA ALA A 149 4.64 1.72 -0.75
C ALA A 149 3.99 0.53 -0.05
N TYR A 150 4.71 -0.06 0.91
CA TYR A 150 4.17 -1.03 1.85
C TYR A 150 4.17 -0.40 3.23
N CYS A 151 2.97 -0.15 3.75
CA CYS A 151 2.78 0.33 5.10
C CYS A 151 2.96 -0.83 6.07
N GLU A 152 4.10 -0.82 6.77
CA GLU A 152 4.36 -1.74 7.86
C GLU A 152 3.48 -1.39 9.06
N ASP A 153 3.00 -2.40 9.77
CA ASP A 153 2.59 -2.22 11.16
C ASP A 153 3.83 -1.79 11.95
N THR A 154 4.01 -0.48 12.17
CA THR A 154 4.96 -0.04 13.17
C THR A 154 4.41 -0.45 14.54
N PRO A 155 5.17 -1.19 15.36
CA PRO A 155 4.80 -1.42 16.75
C PRO A 155 4.80 -0.07 17.48
N VAL A 156 3.64 0.56 17.60
CA VAL A 156 3.42 1.83 18.33
C VAL A 156 3.06 1.61 19.79
N GLY A 157 3.03 0.35 20.22
CA GLY A 157 2.68 -0.08 21.56
C GLY A 157 3.86 -0.15 22.51
N GLY A 158 3.76 -1.09 23.46
CA GLY A 158 4.68 -1.27 24.57
C GLY A 158 4.02 -1.94 25.77
N ASP A 159 2.69 -2.13 25.72
CA ASP A 159 1.92 -2.88 26.70
C ASP A 159 1.52 -4.24 26.13
N GLY A 160 1.41 -5.25 26.99
CA GLY A 160 0.94 -6.57 26.62
C GLY A 160 0.60 -7.43 27.83
N CYS A 161 -0.65 -7.89 27.88
CA CYS A 161 -1.09 -8.86 28.87
C CYS A 161 -0.94 -10.29 28.34
N THR A 162 -0.28 -11.14 29.12
CA THR A 162 0.03 -12.51 28.72
C THR A 162 -1.22 -13.37 28.53
N PRO A 163 -1.15 -14.52 27.82
CA PRO A 163 -2.24 -15.50 27.83
C PRO A 163 -2.63 -15.98 29.25
N GLY A 164 -1.70 -15.87 30.20
CA GLY A 164 -1.93 -16.20 31.60
C GLY A 164 -2.87 -15.24 32.30
N TYR A 165 -2.80 -13.94 31.98
CA TYR A 165 -3.70 -12.90 32.46
C TYR A 165 -5.11 -13.12 31.91
N TRP A 166 -5.24 -13.13 30.59
CA TRP A 166 -6.54 -13.16 29.92
C TRP A 166 -7.42 -14.36 30.27
N LYS A 167 -6.83 -15.49 30.65
CA LYS A 167 -7.59 -16.71 30.97
C LYS A 167 -8.11 -16.81 32.40
N GLN A 168 -7.77 -15.88 33.31
CA GLN A 168 -8.23 -15.97 34.68
C GLN A 168 -9.63 -15.38 34.84
N ASP A 169 -10.47 -16.06 35.61
CA ASP A 169 -11.85 -15.63 35.89
C ASP A 169 -11.95 -14.22 36.49
N HIS A 170 -10.95 -13.79 37.25
CA HIS A 170 -10.93 -12.48 37.91
C HIS A 170 -10.49 -11.31 37.00
N HIS A 171 -10.02 -11.59 35.78
CA HIS A 171 -9.71 -10.58 34.76
C HIS A 171 -10.75 -10.56 33.62
N LEU A 172 -11.85 -11.32 33.75
CA LEU A 172 -12.92 -11.35 32.74
C LEU A 172 -13.67 -10.01 32.62
N ASP A 173 -13.57 -9.14 33.63
CA ASP A 173 -14.06 -7.77 33.60
C ASP A 173 -13.28 -6.88 32.61
N SER A 174 -12.03 -7.24 32.30
CA SER A 174 -11.19 -6.56 31.31
C SER A 174 -11.42 -7.03 29.88
N TRP A 175 -12.26 -8.04 29.65
CA TRP A 175 -12.45 -8.61 28.30
C TRP A 175 -13.19 -7.63 27.38
N PRO A 176 -12.62 -7.28 26.21
CA PRO A 176 -13.25 -6.35 25.28
C PRO A 176 -14.34 -6.99 24.40
N VAL A 177 -14.52 -8.31 24.47
CA VAL A 177 -15.43 -9.10 23.64
C VAL A 177 -16.13 -10.19 24.46
N ASP A 178 -17.15 -10.84 23.88
CA ASP A 178 -17.82 -11.98 24.51
C ASP A 178 -16.81 -13.12 24.76
N THR A 179 -16.74 -13.61 26.00
CA THR A 179 -15.84 -14.71 26.42
C THR A 179 -16.05 -16.03 25.67
N ASN A 180 -17.23 -16.22 25.07
CA ASN A 180 -17.60 -17.40 24.31
C ASN A 180 -17.43 -17.23 22.79
N ILE A 181 -16.97 -16.06 22.31
CA ILE A 181 -16.73 -15.86 20.88
C ILE A 181 -15.80 -16.95 20.35
N SER A 182 -16.21 -17.55 19.23
CA SER A 182 -15.46 -18.65 18.65
C SER A 182 -14.16 -18.16 18.02
N PHE A 183 -13.11 -19.00 18.05
CA PHE A 183 -11.85 -18.70 17.38
C PHE A 183 -12.07 -18.53 15.87
N TYR A 184 -12.96 -19.31 15.28
CA TYR A 184 -13.34 -19.20 13.87
C TYR A 184 -13.99 -17.85 13.53
N GLU A 185 -14.84 -17.33 14.41
CA GLU A 185 -15.51 -16.04 14.17
C GLU A 185 -14.52 -14.87 14.11
N VAL A 186 -13.45 -14.93 14.91
CA VAL A 186 -12.41 -13.90 14.94
C VAL A 186 -11.39 -14.10 13.81
N PHE A 187 -10.87 -15.32 13.67
CA PHE A 187 -9.73 -15.60 12.80
C PHE A 187 -10.11 -16.21 11.45
N GLY A 188 -11.36 -16.60 11.23
CA GLY A 188 -11.83 -17.20 9.97
C GLY A 188 -11.13 -18.51 9.59
N ARG A 189 -10.54 -19.23 10.57
CA ARG A 189 -9.81 -20.50 10.36
C ARG A 189 -10.25 -21.54 11.37
N SER A 190 -10.60 -22.70 10.85
CA SER A 190 -10.98 -23.89 11.62
C SER A 190 -9.76 -24.53 12.25
N ILE A 191 -9.75 -24.66 13.57
CA ILE A 191 -8.62 -25.25 14.31
C ILE A 191 -9.06 -26.37 15.27
N GLU A 192 -8.15 -27.33 15.48
CA GLU A 192 -8.23 -28.29 16.57
C GLU A 192 -7.15 -27.95 17.60
N ILE A 193 -7.55 -27.76 18.86
CA ILE A 193 -6.62 -27.52 19.96
C ILE A 193 -6.65 -28.63 21.00
N LYS A 194 -5.62 -28.69 21.86
CA LYS A 194 -5.58 -29.59 23.02
C LYS A 194 -5.56 -28.83 24.33
N ILE A 195 -6.56 -29.05 25.18
CA ILE A 195 -6.60 -28.54 26.56
C ILE A 195 -6.28 -29.67 27.54
N LYS A 196 -5.41 -29.39 28.52
CA LYS A 196 -5.05 -30.36 29.55
C LYS A 196 -6.30 -30.81 30.30
N LYS A 197 -6.47 -32.12 30.49
CA LYS A 197 -7.65 -32.79 31.10
C LYS A 197 -8.95 -32.78 30.28
N GLN A 198 -9.11 -31.92 29.28
CA GLN A 198 -10.30 -31.90 28.41
C GLN A 198 -10.09 -32.62 27.07
N GLY A 199 -8.84 -32.77 26.63
CA GLY A 199 -8.53 -33.46 25.38
C GLY A 199 -8.54 -32.52 24.18
N LYS A 200 -8.93 -33.06 23.02
CA LYS A 200 -9.00 -32.32 21.75
C LYS A 200 -10.34 -31.58 21.65
N ILE A 201 -10.29 -30.33 21.23
CA ILE A 201 -11.47 -29.49 20.99
C ILE A 201 -11.37 -28.95 19.57
N TYR A 202 -12.45 -29.13 18.81
CA TYR A 202 -12.63 -28.58 17.47
C TYR A 202 -13.42 -27.27 17.57
N GLU A 203 -12.99 -26.23 16.87
CA GLU A 203 -13.56 -24.87 16.94
C GLU A 203 -13.66 -24.32 18.37
N PRO A 204 -12.52 -24.14 19.05
CA PRO A 204 -12.53 -23.61 20.42
C PRO A 204 -13.06 -22.17 20.46
N SER A 205 -13.56 -21.72 21.60
CA SER A 205 -13.67 -20.29 21.90
C SER A 205 -12.30 -19.65 22.10
N LEU A 206 -12.22 -18.31 22.11
CA LEU A 206 -10.98 -17.62 22.51
C LEU A 206 -10.52 -18.03 23.91
N LEU A 207 -11.44 -18.15 24.89
CA LEU A 207 -11.10 -18.59 26.24
C LEU A 207 -10.53 -20.01 26.28
N GLN A 208 -11.05 -20.90 25.44
CA GLN A 208 -10.51 -22.25 25.28
C GLN A 208 -9.13 -22.22 24.59
N ALA A 209 -8.93 -21.38 23.58
CA ALA A 209 -7.64 -21.19 22.92
C ALA A 209 -6.56 -20.70 23.88
N LEU A 210 -6.87 -19.77 24.78
CA LEU A 210 -5.96 -19.32 25.85
C LEU A 210 -5.52 -20.47 26.79
N ASN A 211 -6.36 -21.50 26.93
CA ASN A 211 -6.09 -22.69 27.74
C ASN A 211 -5.41 -23.84 26.97
N ALA A 212 -5.13 -23.66 25.67
CA ALA A 212 -4.48 -24.67 24.84
C ALA A 212 -3.04 -24.97 25.32
N SER A 213 -2.60 -26.22 25.15
CA SER A 213 -1.33 -26.73 25.71
C SER A 213 -0.56 -27.63 24.74
N GLY A 214 0.75 -27.36 24.61
CA GLY A 214 1.72 -28.15 23.83
C GLY A 214 1.54 -28.07 22.30
N GLY A 215 2.59 -28.22 21.51
CA GLY A 215 2.51 -28.14 20.04
C GLY A 215 2.33 -26.72 19.49
N GLN A 216 2.70 -26.52 18.22
CA GLN A 216 2.78 -25.20 17.59
C GLN A 216 1.41 -24.57 17.36
N VAL A 217 0.42 -25.30 16.82
CA VAL A 217 -0.95 -24.75 16.59
C VAL A 217 -1.59 -24.28 17.89
N ASN A 218 -1.47 -25.06 18.98
CA ASN A 218 -1.98 -24.66 20.29
C ASN A 218 -1.27 -23.43 20.87
N MET A 219 0.03 -23.28 20.58
CA MET A 219 0.80 -22.13 20.99
C MET A 219 0.41 -20.89 20.18
N ALA A 220 0.30 -21.02 18.87
CA ALA A 220 -0.20 -19.97 17.98
C ALA A 220 -1.60 -19.52 18.40
N ALA A 221 -2.55 -20.44 18.58
CA ALA A 221 -3.90 -20.11 19.01
C ALA A 221 -3.93 -19.40 20.38
N ARG A 222 -3.11 -19.84 21.33
CA ARG A 222 -3.02 -19.24 22.67
C ARG A 222 -2.46 -17.81 22.63
N HIS A 223 -1.38 -17.57 21.89
CA HIS A 223 -0.78 -16.25 21.80
C HIS A 223 -1.56 -15.31 20.88
N ALA A 224 -2.18 -15.82 19.81
CA ALA A 224 -3.06 -15.04 18.95
C ALA A 224 -4.33 -14.58 19.68
N ALA A 225 -4.95 -15.46 20.49
CA ALA A 225 -6.10 -15.06 21.31
C ALA A 225 -5.72 -13.95 22.31
N ALA A 226 -4.56 -14.04 22.97
CA ALA A 226 -4.08 -13.00 23.87
C ALA A 226 -3.76 -11.68 23.14
N ALA A 227 -3.09 -11.76 21.99
CA ALA A 227 -2.74 -10.60 21.17
C ALA A 227 -3.98 -9.86 20.66
N TYR A 228 -5.00 -10.59 20.21
CA TYR A 228 -6.27 -10.02 19.80
C TYR A 228 -6.98 -9.30 20.95
N LEU A 229 -7.01 -9.91 22.14
CA LEU A 229 -7.59 -9.27 23.34
C LEU A 229 -6.81 -8.01 23.74
N ASN A 230 -5.47 -8.05 23.72
CA ASN A 230 -4.64 -6.87 23.97
C ASN A 230 -4.94 -5.74 22.99
N ALA A 231 -5.01 -6.04 21.69
CA ALA A 231 -5.30 -5.05 20.64
C ALA A 231 -6.70 -4.43 20.74
N MET A 232 -7.65 -5.14 21.36
CA MET A 232 -9.05 -4.71 21.52
C MET A 232 -9.32 -4.05 22.88
N ALA A 233 -8.44 -4.24 23.86
CA ALA A 233 -8.68 -3.81 25.23
C ALA A 233 -8.44 -2.31 25.43
N ASN A 234 -9.41 -1.64 26.05
CA ASN A 234 -9.22 -0.26 26.48
C ASN A 234 -8.13 -0.21 27.56
N GLY A 235 -7.11 0.62 27.35
CA GLY A 235 -6.02 0.82 28.30
C GLY A 235 -4.81 -0.09 28.09
N VAL A 236 -4.77 -0.90 27.03
CA VAL A 236 -3.57 -1.62 26.58
C VAL A 236 -3.08 -0.98 25.28
N ASN A 237 -1.92 -0.32 25.31
CA ASN A 237 -1.28 0.17 24.08
C ASN A 237 -0.49 -0.97 23.43
N TYR A 238 -1.19 -1.86 22.71
CA TYR A 238 -0.60 -3.04 22.10
C TYR A 238 0.11 -2.73 20.78
N ASP A 239 1.17 -3.49 20.49
CA ASP A 239 2.03 -3.30 19.32
C ASP A 239 1.40 -3.63 17.97
N MET A 240 0.26 -4.33 17.96
CA MET A 240 -0.44 -4.71 16.74
C MET A 240 -1.90 -4.29 16.80
N THR A 241 -2.48 -3.92 15.66
CA THR A 241 -3.93 -3.80 15.55
C THR A 241 -4.60 -5.17 15.59
N ALA A 242 -5.89 -5.23 15.95
CA ALA A 242 -6.64 -6.48 15.98
C ALA A 242 -6.67 -7.17 14.60
N ASN A 243 -6.77 -6.38 13.51
CA ASN A 243 -6.73 -6.90 12.15
C ASN A 243 -5.36 -7.46 11.79
N ALA A 244 -4.27 -6.78 12.15
CA ALA A 244 -2.91 -7.27 11.93
C ALA A 244 -2.67 -8.62 12.62
N VAL A 245 -3.16 -8.79 13.86
CA VAL A 245 -3.09 -10.07 14.59
C VAL A 245 -3.85 -11.17 13.83
N ILE A 246 -5.04 -10.86 13.31
CA ILE A 246 -5.86 -11.79 12.52
C ILE A 246 -5.11 -12.22 11.26
N GLU A 247 -4.60 -11.27 10.48
CA GLU A 247 -3.87 -11.54 9.23
C GLU A 247 -2.58 -12.33 9.45
N ALA A 248 -1.82 -11.99 10.49
CA ALA A 248 -0.60 -12.69 10.86
C ALA A 248 -0.89 -14.15 11.23
N PHE A 249 -1.98 -14.40 11.98
CA PHE A 249 -2.42 -15.76 12.30
C PHE A 249 -2.86 -16.52 11.05
N GLN A 250 -3.74 -15.93 10.23
CA GLN A 250 -4.24 -16.55 9.01
C GLN A 250 -3.11 -16.95 8.06
N THR A 251 -2.18 -16.03 7.82
CA THR A 251 -1.00 -16.26 6.96
C THR A 251 -0.15 -17.42 7.47
N SER A 252 0.11 -17.47 8.78
CA SER A 252 0.91 -18.52 9.39
C SER A 252 0.21 -19.88 9.38
N PHE A 253 -1.11 -19.87 9.58
CA PHE A 253 -1.96 -21.05 9.52
C PHE A 253 -1.99 -21.64 8.10
N ASP A 254 -2.25 -20.81 7.08
CA ASP A 254 -2.38 -21.23 5.68
C ASP A 254 -1.04 -21.78 5.14
N ASN A 255 0.08 -21.24 5.62
CA ASN A 255 1.42 -21.71 5.27
C ASN A 255 1.97 -22.82 6.18
N ASN A 256 1.20 -23.24 7.21
CA ASN A 256 1.63 -24.19 8.23
C ASN A 256 3.01 -23.82 8.84
N ASN A 257 3.25 -22.54 9.06
CA ASN A 257 4.50 -22.00 9.60
C ASN A 257 4.21 -21.02 10.73
N TYR A 258 4.26 -21.52 11.96
CA TYR A 258 3.90 -20.76 13.16
C TYR A 258 5.10 -20.14 13.88
N GLY A 259 6.34 -20.46 13.49
CA GLY A 259 7.53 -20.13 14.28
C GLY A 259 7.69 -18.61 14.48
N VAL A 260 7.64 -17.86 13.38
CA VAL A 260 7.80 -16.39 13.40
C VAL A 260 6.61 -15.73 14.10
N LEU A 261 5.38 -16.15 13.79
CA LEU A 261 4.18 -15.65 14.46
C LEU A 261 4.26 -15.81 15.98
N ILE A 262 4.57 -17.02 16.43
CA ILE A 262 4.66 -17.32 17.86
C ILE A 262 5.71 -16.42 18.51
N GLN A 263 6.89 -16.28 17.92
CA GLN A 263 7.95 -15.45 18.47
C GLN A 263 7.48 -13.99 18.61
N ASN A 264 6.97 -13.40 17.54
CA ASN A 264 6.51 -12.01 17.55
C ASN A 264 5.39 -11.79 18.58
N LEU A 265 4.38 -12.66 18.60
CA LEU A 265 3.26 -12.52 19.54
C LEU A 265 3.67 -12.79 20.98
N VAL A 266 4.68 -13.62 21.24
CA VAL A 266 5.26 -13.77 22.59
C VAL A 266 5.91 -12.43 22.99
N ASP A 267 6.76 -11.89 22.14
CA ASP A 267 7.50 -10.65 22.41
C ASP A 267 6.55 -9.47 22.70
N PHE A 268 5.43 -9.38 21.99
CA PHE A 268 4.40 -8.35 22.23
C PHE A 268 3.52 -8.64 23.45
N ASN A 269 3.09 -9.89 23.68
CA ASN A 269 2.22 -10.22 24.82
C ASN A 269 2.92 -10.17 26.19
N GLU A 270 4.25 -10.11 26.21
CA GLU A 270 5.08 -10.15 27.42
C GLU A 270 5.69 -8.80 27.80
N GLN A 271 5.23 -7.70 27.20
CA GLN A 271 5.79 -6.35 27.43
C GLN A 271 5.37 -5.72 28.77
N GLY A 272 4.34 -6.27 29.41
CA GLY A 272 3.83 -5.81 30.70
C GLY A 272 2.36 -5.42 30.61
N CYS A 273 1.55 -5.93 31.53
CA CYS A 273 0.11 -5.67 31.52
C CYS A 273 -0.22 -4.39 32.30
N PRO A 274 -0.80 -3.36 31.69
CA PRO A 274 -1.20 -2.12 32.37
C PRO A 274 -2.54 -2.27 33.12
N LEU A 275 -3.22 -3.39 32.92
CA LEU A 275 -4.49 -3.71 33.56
C LEU A 275 -4.26 -4.36 34.94
N ASN A 276 -5.36 -4.48 35.71
CA ASN A 276 -5.43 -4.80 37.13
C ASN A 276 -5.11 -6.25 37.49
#